data_AF-A0A383VUH2-F1
#
_entry.id   AF-A0A383VUH2-F1
#
_cell.length_a   1.000
_cell.length_b   1.000
_cell.length_c   1.000
_cell.angle_alpha   90.00
_cell.angle_beta   90.00
_cell.angle_gamma   90.00
#
_symmetry.space_group_name_H-M   'P 1'
#
loop_
_entity.id
_entity.type
_entity.pdbx_description
1 polymer ?
#
loop_
_entity_poly.entity_id
_entity_poly.type
_entity_poly.pdbx_seq_one_letter_code
_entity_poly.pdbx_strand_id
1 'polypeptide(L)'
;MTSPALGNTRIWEDLRKEARKLEGELDVKLASYGKLCSGFEAGGRGPGSAAAADQVCRQLAKQKAAEIESLLQRLSDVNHDMSSVIAGAADSRSHTLARHRDILQDLTQEFRRLDYQLGAARDRAELLAGGAELPLLSVAVSSSSGALLRERATLNSSTNYVDDMLAQAQSVSRSLLEQRRIFGGVQDKLGLLGERFPAISGLLNAIRRKKSKDTLVLSGVIASCIVFTIIYLFSR
;
A
#
# COMPACT_ATOMS: atom_id res chain seq x y z
N MET A 1 2.90 -16.50 41.35
CA MET A 1 2.15 -15.33 40.87
C MET A 1 2.88 -14.78 39.64
N THR A 2 2.58 -15.31 38.47
CA THR A 2 3.23 -14.96 37.19
C THR A 2 2.60 -13.69 36.62
N SER A 3 3.44 -12.70 36.28
CA SER A 3 3.07 -11.32 35.98
C SER A 3 2.04 -11.16 34.83
N PRO A 4 0.93 -10.41 35.04
CA PRO A 4 -0.07 -10.13 33.99
C PRO A 4 0.50 -9.36 32.79
N ALA A 5 1.63 -8.67 32.96
CA ALA A 5 2.31 -7.92 31.91
C ALA A 5 2.79 -8.78 30.72
N LEU A 6 3.15 -10.05 30.94
CA LEU A 6 3.61 -10.96 29.87
C LEU A 6 2.45 -11.51 29.03
N GLY A 7 1.22 -11.52 29.56
CA GLY A 7 0.02 -11.91 28.83
C GLY A 7 -0.38 -10.85 27.81
N ASN A 8 -0.45 -9.58 28.24
CA ASN A 8 -0.80 -8.46 27.37
C ASN A 8 0.17 -8.27 26.20
N THR A 9 1.46 -8.58 26.36
CA THR A 9 2.42 -8.48 25.25
C THR A 9 2.20 -9.55 24.19
N ARG A 10 1.85 -10.77 24.57
CA ARG A 10 1.54 -11.85 23.61
C ARG A 10 0.23 -11.58 22.86
N ILE A 11 -0.81 -11.20 23.59
CA ILE A 11 -2.12 -10.83 23.02
C ILE A 11 -1.97 -9.67 22.03
N TRP A 12 -1.17 -8.66 22.40
CA TRP A 12 -0.84 -7.54 21.52
C TRP A 12 -0.14 -7.97 20.22
N GLU A 13 0.88 -8.84 20.31
CA GLU A 13 1.60 -9.32 19.13
C GLU A 13 0.71 -10.19 18.22
N ASP A 14 -0.21 -10.95 18.79
CA ASP A 14 -1.15 -11.78 18.02
C ASP A 14 -2.20 -10.92 17.30
N LEU A 15 -2.80 -9.94 17.99
CA LEU A 15 -3.70 -8.95 17.38
C LEU A 15 -2.99 -8.16 16.26
N ARG A 16 -1.73 -7.77 16.47
CA ARG A 16 -0.94 -7.06 15.46
C ARG A 16 -0.70 -7.90 14.21
N LYS A 17 -0.43 -9.20 14.37
CA LYS A 17 -0.27 -10.12 13.23
C LYS A 17 -1.59 -10.31 12.49
N GLU A 18 -2.69 -10.40 13.22
CA GLU A 18 -4.02 -10.48 12.62
C GLU A 18 -4.37 -9.21 11.84
N ALA A 19 -4.13 -8.02 12.41
CA ALA A 19 -4.33 -6.74 11.74
C ALA A 19 -3.54 -6.68 10.41
N ARG A 20 -2.24 -7.02 10.42
CA ARG A 20 -1.42 -7.04 9.19
C ARG A 20 -1.92 -8.04 8.15
N LYS A 21 -2.44 -9.19 8.59
CA LYS A 21 -3.01 -10.19 7.69
C LYS A 21 -4.28 -9.67 7.03
N LEU A 22 -5.16 -9.04 7.81
CA LEU A 22 -6.39 -8.43 7.31
C LEU A 22 -6.11 -7.25 6.38
N GLU A 23 -5.15 -6.39 6.71
CA GLU A 23 -4.68 -5.30 5.83
C GLU A 23 -4.21 -5.84 4.47
N GLY A 24 -3.33 -6.84 4.46
CA GLY A 24 -2.85 -7.44 3.21
C GLY A 24 -3.94 -8.16 2.41
N GLU A 25 -4.92 -8.77 3.09
CA GLU A 25 -6.08 -9.36 2.41
C GLU A 25 -6.99 -8.30 1.80
N LEU A 26 -7.24 -7.20 2.52
CA LEU A 26 -8.00 -6.05 2.03
C LEU A 26 -7.37 -5.41 0.80
N ASP A 27 -6.05 -5.21 0.79
CA ASP A 27 -5.32 -4.66 -0.37
C ASP A 27 -5.55 -5.50 -1.64
N VAL A 28 -5.42 -6.83 -1.52
CA VAL A 28 -5.61 -7.75 -2.66
C VAL A 28 -7.06 -7.73 -3.14
N LYS A 29 -8.02 -7.69 -2.20
CA LYS A 29 -9.46 -7.66 -2.53
C LYS A 29 -9.85 -6.32 -3.16
N LEU A 30 -9.37 -5.20 -2.65
CA LEU A 30 -9.58 -3.86 -3.23
C LEU A 30 -8.99 -3.76 -4.63
N ALA A 31 -7.78 -4.27 -4.85
CA ALA A 31 -7.19 -4.33 -6.19
C ALA A 31 -8.04 -5.18 -7.16
N SER A 32 -8.60 -6.31 -6.69
CA SER A 32 -9.50 -7.14 -7.50
C SER A 32 -10.84 -6.44 -7.79
N TYR A 33 -11.37 -5.70 -6.83
CA TYR A 33 -12.59 -4.93 -6.94
C TYR A 33 -12.43 -3.73 -7.88
N GLY A 34 -11.29 -3.02 -7.81
CA GLY A 34 -10.94 -1.96 -8.76
C GLY A 34 -10.81 -2.46 -10.20
N LYS A 35 -10.29 -3.67 -10.43
CA LYS A 35 -10.30 -4.30 -11.76
C LYS A 35 -11.72 -4.52 -12.27
N LEU A 36 -12.64 -4.98 -11.42
CA LEU A 36 -14.05 -5.12 -11.78
C LEU A 36 -14.69 -3.77 -12.13
N CYS A 37 -14.36 -2.70 -11.40
CA CYS A 37 -14.81 -1.34 -11.71
C CYS A 37 -14.33 -0.88 -13.09
N SER A 38 -13.03 -1.05 -13.39
CA SER A 38 -12.47 -0.70 -14.70
C SER A 38 -13.03 -1.55 -15.85
N GLY A 39 -13.34 -2.82 -15.60
CA GLY A 39 -14.00 -3.70 -16.56
C GLY A 39 -15.43 -3.24 -16.91
N PHE A 40 -16.13 -2.63 -15.95
CA PHE A 40 -17.46 -2.04 -16.17
C PHE A 40 -17.38 -0.79 -17.07
N GLU A 41 -16.40 0.09 -16.83
CA GLU A 41 -16.18 1.27 -17.69
C GLU A 41 -15.74 0.90 -19.11
N ALA A 42 -14.88 -0.12 -19.26
CA ALA A 42 -14.44 -0.61 -20.57
C ALA A 42 -15.53 -1.39 -21.33
N GLY A 43 -16.41 -2.10 -20.61
CA GLY A 43 -17.46 -2.95 -21.16
C GLY A 43 -18.72 -2.22 -21.66
N GLY A 44 -18.90 -0.94 -21.31
CA GLY A 44 -20.07 -0.13 -21.66
C GLY A 44 -20.25 0.23 -23.15
N ARG A 45 -19.61 -0.48 -24.10
CA ARG A 45 -19.57 -0.13 -25.54
C ARG A 45 -20.36 -1.05 -26.49
N GLY A 46 -21.10 -2.05 -26.03
CA GLY A 46 -21.78 -3.04 -26.92
C GLY A 46 -23.25 -3.33 -26.59
N PRO A 47 -24.24 -3.05 -27.47
CA PRO A 47 -25.66 -3.15 -27.12
C PRO A 47 -26.33 -4.54 -27.30
N GLY A 48 -25.61 -5.60 -27.70
CA GLY A 48 -26.27 -6.79 -28.27
C GLY A 48 -26.29 -8.08 -27.44
N SER A 49 -25.36 -8.28 -26.50
CA SER A 49 -25.14 -9.60 -25.85
C SER A 49 -24.94 -9.50 -24.33
N ALA A 50 -25.11 -8.30 -23.75
CA ALA A 50 -24.54 -7.95 -22.45
C ALA A 50 -25.50 -8.06 -21.26
N ALA A 51 -26.82 -8.12 -21.42
CA ALA A 51 -27.75 -7.97 -20.28
C ALA A 51 -27.62 -9.08 -19.21
N ALA A 52 -27.48 -10.36 -19.62
CA ALA A 52 -27.31 -11.46 -18.67
C ALA A 52 -25.89 -11.50 -18.06
N ALA A 53 -24.86 -11.19 -18.86
CA ALA A 53 -23.49 -11.10 -18.38
C ALA A 53 -23.29 -9.91 -17.42
N ASP A 54 -23.95 -8.78 -17.69
CA ASP A 54 -23.96 -7.58 -16.85
C ASP A 54 -24.64 -7.85 -15.51
N GLN A 55 -25.76 -8.60 -15.49
CA GLN A 55 -26.40 -9.00 -14.24
C GLN A 55 -25.52 -9.90 -13.36
N VAL A 56 -24.78 -10.84 -13.96
CA VAL A 56 -23.82 -11.71 -13.26
C VAL A 56 -22.64 -10.88 -12.71
N CYS A 57 -22.09 -9.97 -13.52
CA CYS A 57 -21.03 -9.06 -13.08
C CYS A 57 -21.49 -8.13 -11.94
N ARG A 58 -22.73 -7.63 -11.99
CA ARG A 58 -23.33 -6.83 -10.91
C ARG A 58 -23.48 -7.63 -9.62
N GLN A 59 -23.95 -8.87 -9.71
CA GLN A 59 -24.09 -9.72 -8.53
C GLN A 59 -22.72 -10.06 -7.91
N LEU A 60 -21.73 -10.33 -8.75
CA LEU A 60 -20.36 -10.55 -8.33
C LEU A 60 -19.76 -9.31 -7.65
N ALA A 61 -19.99 -8.11 -8.20
CA ALA A 61 -19.51 -6.87 -7.60
C ALA A 61 -20.15 -6.62 -6.23
N LYS A 62 -21.47 -6.83 -6.08
CA LYS A 62 -22.14 -6.75 -4.78
C LYS A 62 -21.59 -7.74 -3.76
N GLN A 63 -21.35 -8.98 -4.18
CA GLN A 63 -20.75 -10.00 -3.31
C GLN A 63 -19.35 -9.59 -2.85
N LYS A 64 -18.54 -9.03 -3.76
CA LYS A 64 -17.21 -8.53 -3.44
C LYS A 64 -17.21 -7.31 -2.53
N ALA A 65 -18.15 -6.39 -2.72
CA ALA A 65 -18.35 -5.26 -1.83
C ALA A 65 -18.70 -5.71 -0.40
N ALA A 66 -19.66 -6.63 -0.25
CA ALA A 66 -20.04 -7.17 1.05
C ALA A 66 -18.89 -7.93 1.74
N GLU A 67 -18.07 -8.66 0.96
CA GLU A 67 -16.87 -9.33 1.46
C GLU A 67 -15.85 -8.30 2.01
N ILE A 68 -15.60 -7.20 1.29
CA ILE A 68 -14.69 -6.13 1.72
C ILE A 68 -15.21 -5.41 2.96
N GLU A 69 -16.52 -5.09 3.02
CA GLU A 69 -17.13 -4.49 4.20
C GLU A 69 -16.97 -5.38 5.45
N SER A 70 -17.15 -6.69 5.31
CA SER A 70 -16.96 -7.63 6.41
C SER A 70 -15.51 -7.67 6.92
N LEU A 71 -14.54 -7.54 6.03
CA LEU A 71 -13.11 -7.49 6.37
C LEU A 71 -12.73 -6.15 7.02
N LEU A 72 -13.27 -5.03 6.53
CA LEU A 72 -13.09 -3.71 7.14
C LEU A 72 -13.67 -3.66 8.55
N GLN A 73 -14.86 -4.24 8.75
CA GLN A 73 -15.47 -4.35 10.09
C GLN A 73 -14.59 -5.17 11.02
N ARG A 74 -14.09 -6.32 10.55
CA ARG A 74 -13.19 -7.17 11.35
C ARG A 74 -11.88 -6.46 11.71
N LEU A 75 -11.28 -5.70 10.78
CA LEU A 75 -10.08 -4.91 11.06
C LEU A 75 -10.39 -3.80 12.09
N SER A 76 -11.58 -3.19 12.04
CA SER A 76 -12.05 -2.23 13.04
C SER A 76 -12.16 -2.86 14.43
N ASP A 77 -12.73 -4.07 14.52
CA ASP A 77 -12.86 -4.80 15.78
C ASP A 77 -11.47 -5.15 16.36
N VAL A 78 -10.54 -5.66 15.53
CA VAL A 78 -9.16 -5.92 15.95
C VAL A 78 -8.46 -4.63 16.42
N ASN A 79 -8.68 -3.50 15.74
CA ASN A 79 -8.15 -2.20 16.18
C ASN A 79 -8.76 -1.73 17.51
N HIS A 80 -10.04 -2.05 17.77
CA HIS A 80 -10.69 -1.78 19.06
C HIS A 80 -10.09 -2.64 20.18
N ASP A 81 -9.92 -3.94 19.93
CA ASP A 81 -9.28 -4.88 20.86
C ASP A 81 -7.83 -4.48 21.16
N MET A 82 -7.08 -4.09 20.14
CA MET A 82 -5.72 -3.52 20.30
C MET A 82 -5.73 -2.26 21.17
N SER A 83 -6.73 -1.39 21.01
CA SER A 83 -6.90 -0.20 21.87
C SER A 83 -7.21 -0.57 23.32
N SER A 84 -8.00 -1.61 23.55
CA SER A 84 -8.35 -2.08 24.90
C SER A 84 -7.13 -2.63 25.65
N VAL A 85 -6.20 -3.29 24.94
CA VAL A 85 -4.96 -3.86 25.52
C VAL A 85 -3.93 -2.78 25.88
N ILE A 86 -3.96 -1.62 25.20
CA ILE A 86 -3.05 -0.48 25.46
C ILE A 86 -3.60 0.51 26.50
N ALA A 87 -4.90 0.51 26.81
CA ALA A 87 -5.54 1.47 27.71
C ALA A 87 -4.86 1.48 29.11
N GLY A 88 -3.86 2.35 29.29
CA GLY A 88 -3.04 2.44 30.49
C GLY A 88 -1.54 2.66 30.28
N ALA A 89 -0.99 2.47 29.06
CA ALA A 89 0.45 2.63 28.80
C ALA A 89 0.77 3.58 27.64
N ALA A 90 1.42 4.71 27.94
CA ALA A 90 2.01 5.62 26.95
C ALA A 90 3.32 5.03 26.40
N ASP A 91 3.19 4.01 25.55
CA ASP A 91 4.30 3.25 24.98
C ASP A 91 4.32 3.35 23.45
N SER A 92 5.42 2.89 22.82
CA SER A 92 5.59 2.72 21.37
C SER A 92 4.45 1.93 20.68
N ARG A 93 3.67 1.17 21.44
CA ARG A 93 2.45 0.48 20.99
C ARG A 93 1.34 1.44 20.57
N SER A 94 1.24 2.61 21.21
CA SER A 94 0.26 3.65 20.86
C SER A 94 0.49 4.21 19.45
N HIS A 95 1.74 4.46 19.07
CA HIS A 95 2.10 4.87 17.70
C HIS A 95 1.80 3.78 16.67
N THR A 96 2.02 2.51 17.03
CA THR A 96 1.69 1.38 16.15
C THR A 96 0.18 1.28 15.94
N LEU A 97 -0.63 1.46 17.01
CA LEU A 97 -2.09 1.49 16.91
C LEU A 97 -2.59 2.67 16.06
N ALA A 98 -2.01 3.86 16.25
CA ALA A 98 -2.35 5.04 15.45
C ALA A 98 -2.15 4.74 13.96
N ARG A 99 -1.02 4.13 13.59
CA ARG A 99 -0.75 3.71 12.20
C ARG A 99 -1.79 2.71 11.68
N HIS A 100 -2.18 1.71 12.47
CA HIS A 100 -3.21 0.75 12.06
C HIS A 100 -4.60 1.40 11.88
N ARG A 101 -4.90 2.47 12.62
CA ARG A 101 -6.11 3.28 12.41
C ARG A 101 -6.04 4.12 11.13
N ASP A 102 -4.89 4.72 10.85
CA ASP A 102 -4.69 5.48 9.62
C ASP A 102 -4.84 4.57 8.39
N ILE A 103 -4.22 3.38 8.40
CA ILE A 103 -4.36 2.39 7.33
C ILE A 103 -5.83 1.96 7.15
N LEU A 104 -6.56 1.70 8.25
CA LEU A 104 -7.98 1.36 8.17
C LEU A 104 -8.79 2.49 7.50
N GLN A 105 -8.51 3.74 7.86
CA GLN A 105 -9.17 4.90 7.24
C GLN A 105 -8.87 5.00 5.75
N ASP A 106 -7.62 4.83 5.35
CA ASP A 106 -7.19 4.85 3.94
C ASP A 106 -7.91 3.75 3.14
N LEU A 107 -7.90 2.51 3.64
CA LEU A 107 -8.59 1.37 3.01
C LEU A 107 -10.11 1.61 2.89
N THR A 108 -10.72 2.21 3.90
CA THR A 108 -12.15 2.56 3.89
C THR A 108 -12.45 3.65 2.87
N GLN A 109 -11.60 4.66 2.75
CA GLN A 109 -11.75 5.72 1.76
C GLN A 109 -11.57 5.18 0.34
N GLU A 110 -10.58 4.31 0.13
CA GLU A 110 -10.37 3.65 -1.15
C GLU A 110 -11.58 2.81 -1.55
N PHE A 111 -12.11 2.02 -0.63
CA PHE A 111 -13.34 1.24 -0.86
C PHE A 111 -14.50 2.13 -1.29
N ARG A 112 -14.78 3.21 -0.55
CA ARG A 112 -15.85 4.17 -0.90
C ARG A 112 -15.66 4.83 -2.25
N ARG A 113 -14.41 5.16 -2.60
CA ARG A 113 -14.07 5.71 -3.91
C ARG A 113 -14.37 4.70 -5.02
N LEU A 114 -13.99 3.43 -4.84
CA LEU A 114 -14.25 2.37 -5.82
C LEU A 114 -15.76 2.10 -5.95
N ASP A 115 -16.49 2.05 -4.84
CA ASP A 115 -17.94 1.85 -4.84
C ASP A 115 -18.68 3.01 -5.55
N TYR A 116 -18.27 4.26 -5.30
CA TYR A 116 -18.79 5.41 -6.04
C TYR A 116 -18.49 5.33 -7.55
N GLN A 117 -17.27 4.93 -7.92
CA GLN A 117 -16.90 4.74 -9.33
C GLN A 117 -17.76 3.66 -10.00
N LEU A 118 -17.98 2.53 -9.32
CA LEU A 118 -18.84 1.47 -9.81
C LEU A 118 -20.30 1.92 -9.95
N GLY A 119 -20.82 2.65 -8.96
CA GLY A 119 -22.15 3.24 -8.98
C GLY A 119 -22.33 4.22 -10.13
N ALA A 120 -21.39 5.15 -10.31
CA ALA A 120 -21.40 6.09 -11.42
C ALA A 120 -21.31 5.41 -12.79
N ALA A 121 -20.47 4.36 -12.91
CA ALA A 121 -20.38 3.59 -14.13
C ALA A 121 -21.69 2.84 -14.42
N ARG A 122 -22.33 2.29 -13.39
CA ARG A 122 -23.66 1.67 -13.46
C ARG A 122 -24.73 2.64 -13.91
N ASP A 123 -24.81 3.82 -13.31
CA ASP A 123 -25.82 4.83 -13.64
C ASP A 123 -25.67 5.26 -15.10
N ARG A 124 -24.44 5.41 -15.60
CA ARG A 124 -24.18 5.65 -17.03
C ARG A 124 -24.68 4.51 -17.92
N ALA A 125 -24.46 3.26 -17.52
CA ALA A 125 -24.96 2.10 -18.27
C ALA A 125 -26.50 2.04 -18.27
N GLU A 126 -27.15 2.39 -17.17
CA GLU A 126 -28.60 2.43 -17.04
C GLU A 126 -29.23 3.56 -17.87
N LEU A 127 -28.62 4.75 -17.86
CA LEU A 127 -29.03 5.88 -18.72
C LEU A 127 -28.88 5.55 -20.22
N LEU A 128 -27.82 4.85 -20.61
CA LEU A 128 -27.61 4.39 -21.99
C LEU A 128 -28.57 3.27 -22.39
N ALA A 129 -28.91 2.36 -21.47
CA ALA A 129 -29.91 1.32 -21.69
C ALA A 129 -31.33 1.91 -21.83
N GLY A 130 -31.68 2.90 -21.00
CA GLY A 130 -32.97 3.60 -21.07
C GLY A 130 -33.16 4.43 -22.35
N GLY A 131 -32.08 4.86 -23.00
CA GLY A 131 -32.13 5.54 -24.30
C GLY A 131 -32.42 4.61 -25.49
N ALA A 132 -32.25 3.29 -25.33
CA ALA A 132 -32.47 2.29 -26.38
C ALA A 132 -33.93 1.80 -26.46
N GLU A 133 -34.75 2.08 -25.43
CA GLU A 133 -36.17 1.69 -25.39
C GLU A 133 -37.13 2.74 -25.97
N LEU A 134 -36.62 3.89 -26.43
CA LEU A 134 -37.40 4.70 -27.37
C LEU A 134 -37.53 3.89 -28.65
N PRO A 135 -38.75 3.53 -29.11
CA PRO A 135 -38.90 2.82 -30.36
C PRO A 135 -38.35 3.77 -31.43
N LEU A 136 -37.17 3.47 -31.95
CA LEU A 136 -36.60 4.14 -33.10
C LEU A 136 -37.46 3.74 -34.30
N LEU A 137 -38.60 4.40 -34.36
CA LEU A 137 -39.47 4.54 -35.51
C LEU A 137 -38.57 5.07 -36.63
N SER A 138 -38.40 4.27 -37.67
CA SER A 138 -37.62 4.55 -38.89
C SER A 138 -36.10 4.50 -38.72
N VAL A 139 -35.48 3.44 -39.22
CA VAL A 139 -34.63 3.49 -40.43
C VAL A 139 -34.10 2.07 -40.64
N ALA A 140 -35.00 1.20 -41.10
CA ALA A 140 -34.64 0.02 -41.88
C ALA A 140 -34.21 0.40 -43.32
N VAL A 141 -33.85 1.66 -43.57
CA VAL A 141 -33.60 2.25 -44.90
C VAL A 141 -32.15 2.72 -45.11
N SER A 142 -31.23 2.60 -44.13
CA SER A 142 -29.86 3.17 -44.27
C SER A 142 -28.74 2.31 -43.71
N SER A 143 -28.85 0.98 -43.82
CA SER A 143 -27.89 -0.01 -43.28
C SER A 143 -26.40 0.31 -43.55
N SER A 144 -26.04 0.93 -44.68
CA SER A 144 -24.67 1.38 -44.97
C SER A 144 -24.34 2.76 -44.36
N SER A 145 -25.19 3.78 -44.53
CA SER A 145 -24.89 5.14 -44.06
C SER A 145 -24.94 5.28 -42.53
N GLY A 146 -25.86 4.57 -41.86
CA GLY A 146 -25.91 4.55 -40.39
C GLY A 146 -24.73 3.80 -39.76
N ALA A 147 -24.26 2.73 -40.43
CA ALA A 147 -23.06 2.01 -40.01
C ALA A 147 -21.80 2.89 -40.17
N LEU A 148 -21.67 3.63 -41.28
CA LEU A 148 -20.56 4.55 -41.52
C LEU A 148 -20.54 5.74 -40.54
N LEU A 149 -21.70 6.29 -40.17
CA LEU A 149 -21.77 7.35 -39.16
C LEU A 149 -21.38 6.83 -37.76
N ARG A 150 -21.79 5.60 -37.41
CA ARG A 150 -21.35 4.94 -36.17
C ARG A 150 -19.85 4.66 -36.18
N GLU A 151 -19.33 4.16 -37.30
CA GLU A 151 -17.88 3.94 -37.48
C GLU A 151 -17.12 5.26 -37.31
N ARG A 152 -17.59 6.34 -37.93
CA ARG A 152 -16.99 7.68 -37.78
C ARG A 152 -17.02 8.17 -36.32
N ALA A 153 -18.10 7.92 -35.59
CA ALA A 153 -18.17 8.25 -34.16
C ALA A 153 -17.18 7.42 -33.34
N THR A 154 -17.02 6.13 -33.66
CA THR A 154 -16.03 5.27 -32.98
C THR A 154 -14.59 5.67 -33.32
N LEU A 155 -14.30 6.03 -34.58
CA LEU A 155 -13.00 6.54 -35.01
C LEU A 155 -12.65 7.84 -34.29
N ASN A 156 -13.60 8.78 -34.21
CA ASN A 156 -13.38 10.03 -33.50
C ASN A 156 -13.11 9.78 -32.00
N SER A 157 -13.82 8.83 -31.38
CA SER A 157 -13.54 8.44 -30.00
C SER A 157 -12.17 7.76 -29.82
N SER A 158 -11.72 7.01 -30.83
CA SER A 158 -10.39 6.37 -30.86
C SER A 158 -9.28 7.42 -30.99
N THR A 159 -9.47 8.41 -31.85
CA THR A 159 -8.55 9.54 -32.00
C THR A 159 -8.35 10.29 -30.68
N ASN A 160 -9.43 10.64 -29.98
CA ASN A 160 -9.34 11.31 -28.68
C ASN A 160 -8.61 10.45 -27.63
N TYR A 161 -8.81 9.13 -27.65
CA TYR A 161 -8.11 8.21 -26.74
C TYR A 161 -6.62 8.11 -27.04
N VAL A 162 -6.24 8.09 -28.33
CA VAL A 162 -4.83 8.12 -28.75
C VAL A 162 -4.16 9.42 -28.32
N ASP A 163 -4.85 10.56 -28.43
CA ASP A 163 -4.32 11.85 -27.97
C ASP A 163 -4.09 11.87 -26.45
N ASP A 164 -5.00 11.27 -25.68
CA ASP A 164 -4.85 11.17 -24.22
C ASP A 164 -3.70 10.21 -23.83
N MET A 165 -3.57 9.09 -24.54
CA MET A 165 -2.41 8.19 -24.38
C MET A 165 -1.10 8.88 -24.77
N LEU A 166 -1.10 9.74 -25.79
CA LEU A 166 0.07 10.51 -26.20
C LEU A 166 0.43 11.56 -25.14
N ALA A 167 -0.55 12.25 -24.58
CA ALA A 167 -0.36 13.20 -23.47
C ALA A 167 0.19 12.49 -22.22
N GLN A 168 -0.33 11.30 -21.90
CA GLN A 168 0.18 10.46 -20.81
C GLN A 168 1.60 9.96 -21.08
N ALA A 169 1.92 9.53 -22.31
CA ALA A 169 3.27 9.12 -22.67
C ALA A 169 4.28 10.28 -22.56
N GLN A 170 3.88 11.49 -22.96
CA GLN A 170 4.69 12.69 -22.80
C GLN A 170 4.93 13.04 -21.32
N SER A 171 3.93 12.89 -20.46
CA SER A 171 4.09 13.13 -19.02
C SER A 171 5.03 12.10 -18.37
N VAL A 172 4.93 10.83 -18.76
CA VAL A 172 5.85 9.77 -18.32
C VAL A 172 7.28 10.04 -18.80
N SER A 173 7.45 10.43 -20.07
CA SER A 173 8.78 10.79 -20.60
C SER A 173 9.42 11.93 -19.81
N ARG A 174 8.64 12.99 -19.49
CA ARG A 174 9.11 14.10 -18.63
C ARG A 174 9.47 13.62 -17.22
N SER A 175 8.66 12.74 -16.63
CA SER A 175 8.94 12.16 -15.30
C SER A 175 10.22 11.33 -15.29
N LEU A 176 10.46 10.51 -16.31
CA LEU A 176 11.70 9.72 -16.44
C LEU A 176 12.94 10.61 -16.62
N LEU A 177 12.82 11.73 -17.36
CA LEU A 177 13.91 12.70 -17.49
C LEU A 177 14.20 13.40 -16.16
N GLU A 178 13.18 13.75 -15.39
CA GLU A 178 13.35 14.33 -14.05
C GLU A 178 13.96 13.32 -13.07
N GLN A 179 13.51 12.07 -13.11
CA GLN A 179 14.13 10.98 -12.34
C GLN A 179 15.61 10.81 -12.70
N ARG A 180 15.97 10.85 -13.99
CA ARG A 180 17.38 10.79 -14.44
C ARG A 180 18.21 11.95 -13.87
N ARG A 181 17.64 13.16 -13.81
CA ARG A 181 18.29 14.33 -13.20
C ARG A 181 18.52 14.13 -11.70
N ILE A 182 17.55 13.58 -10.99
CA ILE A 182 17.66 13.24 -9.57
C ILE A 182 18.75 12.18 -9.35
N PHE A 183 18.79 11.12 -10.16
CA PHE A 183 19.85 10.10 -10.09
C PHE A 183 21.25 10.68 -10.35
N GLY A 184 21.39 11.62 -11.29
CA GLY A 184 22.62 12.37 -11.48
C GLY A 184 23.03 13.12 -10.22
N GLY A 185 22.09 13.82 -9.58
CA GLY A 185 22.34 14.51 -8.31
C GLY A 185 22.67 13.57 -7.12
N VAL A 186 22.14 12.34 -7.11
CA VAL A 186 22.49 11.33 -6.12
C VAL A 186 23.91 10.80 -6.34
N GLN A 187 24.33 10.58 -7.60
CA GLN A 187 25.71 10.21 -7.93
C GLN A 187 26.71 11.27 -7.44
N ASP A 188 26.40 12.56 -7.65
CA ASP A 188 27.23 13.67 -7.18
C ASP A 188 27.30 13.73 -5.64
N LYS A 189 26.15 13.54 -4.96
CA LYS A 189 26.11 13.47 -3.49
C LYS A 189 26.85 12.24 -2.94
N LEU A 190 26.79 11.12 -3.64
CA LEU A 190 27.50 9.89 -3.27
C LEU A 190 29.01 10.04 -3.48
N GLY A 191 29.43 10.75 -4.53
CA GLY A 191 30.83 11.17 -4.72
C GLY A 191 31.32 12.05 -3.56
N LEU A 192 30.51 13.03 -3.15
CA LEU A 192 30.83 13.90 -2.01
C LEU A 192 30.86 13.14 -0.66
N LEU A 193 30.03 12.10 -0.49
CA LEU A 193 30.08 11.20 0.66
C LEU A 193 31.30 10.27 0.62
N GLY A 194 31.74 9.87 -0.58
CA GLY A 194 33.00 9.13 -0.79
C GLY A 194 34.21 9.89 -0.26
N GLU A 195 34.25 11.21 -0.45
CA GLU A 195 35.30 12.07 0.11
C GLU A 195 35.24 12.20 1.65
N ARG A 196 34.08 11.96 2.27
CA ARG A 196 33.89 11.99 3.74
C ARG A 196 34.10 10.63 4.42
N PHE A 197 34.11 9.54 3.67
CA PHE A 197 34.37 8.20 4.17
C PHE A 197 35.72 8.03 4.91
N PRO A 198 36.85 8.63 4.46
CA PRO A 198 38.11 8.57 5.21
C PRO A 198 38.08 9.34 6.54
N ALA A 199 37.17 10.29 6.74
CA ALA A 199 36.99 10.95 8.05
C ALA A 199 36.24 10.04 9.05
N ILE A 200 35.30 9.23 8.55
CA ILE A 200 34.56 8.25 9.35
C ILE A 200 35.48 7.10 9.79
N SER A 201 36.40 6.65 8.94
CA SER A 201 37.39 5.63 9.32
C SER A 201 38.36 6.14 10.40
N GLY A 202 38.73 7.43 10.37
CA GLY A 202 39.49 8.08 11.44
C GLY A 202 38.75 8.10 12.78
N LEU A 203 37.46 8.45 12.78
CA LEU A 203 36.61 8.44 13.97
C LEU A 203 36.38 7.03 14.52
N LEU A 204 36.18 6.04 13.65
CA LEU A 204 36.04 4.64 14.04
C LEU A 204 37.32 4.09 14.70
N ASN A 205 38.50 4.47 14.19
CA ASN A 205 39.79 4.12 14.80
C ASN A 205 40.01 4.81 16.15
N ALA A 206 39.61 6.09 16.28
CA ALA A 206 39.67 6.80 17.55
C ALA A 206 38.77 6.15 18.63
N ILE A 207 37.58 5.69 18.24
CA ILE A 207 36.65 4.97 19.12
C ILE A 207 37.22 3.61 19.54
N ARG A 208 37.80 2.84 18.60
CA ARG A 208 38.50 1.58 18.94
C ARG A 208 39.64 1.79 19.93
N ARG A 209 40.41 2.87 19.78
CA ARG A 209 41.56 3.19 20.65
C ARG A 209 41.16 3.60 22.07
N LYS A 210 39.95 4.14 22.26
CA LYS A 210 39.41 4.43 23.61
C LYS A 210 38.97 3.14 24.30
N LYS A 211 38.28 2.24 23.58
CA LYS A 211 37.84 0.94 24.10
C LYS A 211 39.01 0.01 24.46
N SER A 212 40.12 0.05 23.72
CA SER A 212 41.31 -0.77 24.01
C SER A 212 42.04 -0.37 25.30
N LYS A 213 41.98 0.91 25.70
CA LYS A 213 42.63 1.39 26.93
C LYS A 213 41.95 0.82 28.18
N ASP A 214 40.62 0.79 28.20
CA ASP A 214 39.85 0.28 29.34
C ASP A 214 40.07 -1.23 29.54
N THR A 215 40.12 -2.01 28.45
CA THR A 215 40.45 -3.45 28.52
C THR A 215 41.87 -3.70 29.04
N LEU A 216 42.84 -2.88 28.62
CA LEU A 216 44.24 -3.04 29.02
C LEU A 216 44.42 -2.73 30.52
N VAL A 217 43.81 -1.65 31.02
CA VAL A 217 43.82 -1.31 32.45
C VAL A 217 43.13 -2.40 33.28
N LEU A 218 41.95 -2.87 32.86
CA LEU A 218 41.21 -3.92 33.57
C LEU A 218 42.02 -5.22 33.68
N SER A 219 42.64 -5.66 32.58
CA SER A 219 43.48 -6.87 32.58
C SER A 219 44.72 -6.74 33.48
N GLY A 220 45.31 -5.55 33.57
CA GLY A 220 46.45 -5.27 34.45
C GLY A 220 46.10 -5.37 35.93
N VAL A 221 44.94 -4.84 36.35
CA VAL A 221 44.48 -4.92 37.74
C VAL A 221 44.19 -6.38 38.12
N ILE A 222 43.55 -7.15 37.24
CA ILE A 222 43.26 -8.57 37.48
C ILE A 222 44.57 -9.36 37.64
N ALA A 223 45.54 -9.17 36.75
CA ALA A 223 46.84 -9.84 36.84
C ALA A 223 47.60 -9.49 38.13
N SER A 224 47.61 -8.21 38.52
CA SER A 224 48.24 -7.76 39.77
C SER A 224 47.59 -8.42 41.00
N CYS A 225 46.26 -8.51 41.04
CA CYS A 225 45.52 -9.12 42.14
C CYS A 225 45.81 -10.63 42.26
N ILE A 226 45.92 -11.33 41.12
CA ILE A 226 46.29 -12.75 41.08
C ILE A 226 47.72 -12.95 41.60
N VAL A 227 48.68 -12.13 41.17
CA VAL A 227 50.09 -12.24 41.63
C VAL A 227 50.19 -12.00 43.14
N PHE A 228 49.53 -10.98 43.67
CA PHE A 228 49.50 -10.72 45.11
C PHE A 228 48.90 -11.88 45.90
N THR A 229 47.85 -12.50 45.37
CA THR A 229 47.21 -13.67 46.00
C THR A 229 48.17 -14.87 46.03
N ILE A 230 48.91 -15.12 44.95
CA ILE A 230 49.91 -16.20 44.88
C ILE A 230 51.06 -15.96 45.86
N ILE A 231 51.58 -14.72 45.95
CA ILE A 231 52.65 -14.37 46.89
C ILE A 231 52.18 -14.55 48.34
N TYR A 232 50.98 -14.10 48.68
CA TYR A 232 50.41 -14.28 50.01
C TYR A 232 50.26 -15.76 50.38
N LEU A 233 49.87 -16.59 49.41
CA LEU A 233 49.67 -18.02 49.62
C LEU A 233 50.99 -18.79 49.76
N PHE A 234 52.06 -18.33 49.09
CA PHE A 234 53.41 -18.88 49.26
C PHE A 234 54.14 -18.37 50.51
N SER A 235 53.77 -17.19 51.02
CA SER A 235 54.34 -16.61 52.23
C SER A 235 53.69 -17.11 53.53
N ARG A 236 52.62 -17.90 53.41
CA ARG A 236 51.89 -18.53 54.51
C ARG A 236 52.28 -19.99 54.62
#